data_AF-D2A473-F1
#
_entry.id   AF-D2A473-F1
#
_cell.length_a   1.000
_cell.length_b   1.000
_cell.length_c   1.000
_cell.angle_alpha   90.00
_cell.angle_beta   90.00
_cell.angle_gamma   90.00
#
_symmetry.space_group_name_H-M   'P 1'
#
loop_
_entity.id
_entity.type
_entity.pdbx_description
1 polymer ?
#
loop_
_entity_poly.entity_id
_entity_poly.type
_entity_poly.pdbx_seq_one_letter_code
_entity_poly.pdbx_strand_id
1 'polypeptide(L)'
;MGSTVSIILRIRNLSNSDISSLCVYDFDSFDFGTLLRPDKVFNGKSVPVKGCLERTIELSTISSKCPFTTRIQYQNGLEDVFRLNYKHIFDDSDPNFNYLNKSHDITCNKTGPRVVELIIRNTEEQIEDQKAEKLISDGCKLMKCGKYTEASVKFLEASQKANQETTILSLRKSTEKLKTVKANNDDDKRAKTLNNEGLQLLKTSHFDQALRKFGEALKLVKTPETATLIEDNFRIAREAKVNQDAKKLNQEGLQLQEQNQNETAVLKFDEALRLALDVTLLNSIKSNKAEALKLEGEKTLQEAWRLDNSPEAVYKFAKAKYLLQESEILKPSNSDKLEIIEYKTLGDRFFNTALQLEHEGARLVDKSLKTGELYCKSAKDKYDSAWKHYKKAKDAYLEGRQKGDENFDRWLELTEIALSGIGEILNELEKTELEMALT
;
A
#
# COMPACT_ATOMS: atom_id res chain seq x y z
N MET A 1 15.46 83.66 -50.11
CA MET A 1 15.41 82.68 -49.01
C MET A 1 14.24 83.06 -48.13
N GLY A 2 13.23 82.20 -47.97
CA GLY A 2 12.16 82.45 -47.00
C GLY A 2 12.75 82.50 -45.59
N SER A 3 12.29 83.41 -44.74
CA SER A 3 12.72 83.43 -43.35
C SER A 3 12.21 82.17 -42.64
N THR A 4 13.05 81.55 -41.83
CA THR A 4 12.69 80.41 -40.98
C THR A 4 12.73 80.79 -39.51
N VAL A 5 12.02 80.04 -38.68
CA VAL A 5 12.07 80.13 -37.22
C VAL A 5 12.47 78.79 -36.63
N SER A 6 13.45 78.78 -35.74
CA SER A 6 13.88 77.58 -35.04
C SER A 6 12.99 77.31 -33.82
N ILE A 7 12.54 76.07 -33.68
CA ILE A 7 11.82 75.55 -32.51
C ILE A 7 12.51 74.31 -31.98
N ILE A 8 12.34 74.02 -30.70
CA ILE A 8 12.87 72.82 -30.05
C ILE A 8 11.72 71.84 -29.84
N LEU A 9 11.87 70.63 -30.38
CA LEU A 9 11.00 69.50 -30.06
C LEU A 9 11.72 68.58 -29.08
N ARG A 10 11.10 68.41 -27.91
CA ARG A 10 11.52 67.53 -26.81
C ARG A 10 10.58 66.33 -26.76
N ILE A 11 11.12 65.12 -26.82
CA ILE A 11 10.39 63.87 -26.64
C ILE A 11 10.85 63.24 -25.33
N ARG A 12 9.95 63.15 -24.36
CA ARG A 12 10.19 62.52 -23.06
C ARG A 12 9.47 61.17 -23.00
N ASN A 13 10.25 60.10 -22.89
CA ASN A 13 9.71 58.75 -22.77
C ASN A 13 9.51 58.40 -21.29
N LEU A 14 8.27 58.44 -20.81
CA LEU A 14 7.90 57.98 -19.47
C LEU A 14 7.14 56.63 -19.52
N SER A 15 7.10 55.96 -20.67
CA SER A 15 6.57 54.61 -20.79
C SER A 15 7.51 53.58 -20.13
N ASN A 16 7.07 52.32 -20.07
CA ASN A 16 7.90 51.21 -19.58
C ASN A 16 8.74 50.54 -20.69
N SER A 17 8.70 51.04 -21.93
CA SER A 17 9.45 50.47 -23.05
C SER A 17 10.36 51.52 -23.68
N ASP A 18 11.54 51.09 -24.10
CA ASP A 18 12.42 51.94 -24.90
C ASP A 18 11.74 52.27 -26.24
N ILE A 19 11.90 53.52 -26.68
CA ILE A 19 11.62 53.91 -28.07
C ILE A 19 12.81 53.45 -28.88
N SER A 20 12.61 52.42 -29.71
CA SER A 20 13.65 51.82 -30.53
C SER A 20 13.93 52.66 -31.79
N SER A 21 12.92 53.33 -32.32
CA SER A 21 13.04 54.18 -33.50
C SER A 21 11.94 55.24 -33.58
N LEU A 22 12.34 56.43 -34.04
CA LEU A 22 11.44 57.50 -34.46
C LEU A 22 11.49 57.62 -35.99
N CYS A 23 10.34 57.83 -36.62
CA CYS A 23 10.24 58.07 -38.05
C CYS A 23 9.25 59.21 -38.32
N VAL A 24 9.66 60.19 -39.11
CA VAL A 24 8.86 61.36 -39.49
C VAL A 24 8.67 61.37 -41.00
N TYR A 25 7.41 61.54 -41.43
CA TYR A 25 6.97 61.53 -42.83
C TYR A 25 5.72 62.40 -43.02
N ASP A 26 5.16 62.44 -44.24
CA ASP A 26 3.98 63.25 -44.61
C ASP A 26 4.09 64.75 -44.27
N PHE A 27 5.24 65.34 -44.60
CA PHE A 27 5.51 66.77 -44.46
C PHE A 27 5.77 67.42 -45.82
N ASP A 28 5.41 68.70 -45.97
CA ASP A 28 5.78 69.48 -47.14
C ASP A 28 7.17 70.09 -46.94
N SER A 29 8.10 69.84 -47.86
CA SER A 29 9.45 70.40 -47.79
C SER A 29 9.49 71.93 -47.82
N PHE A 30 8.43 72.59 -48.30
CA PHE A 30 8.29 74.04 -48.29
C PHE A 30 8.01 74.61 -46.89
N ASP A 31 7.45 73.79 -45.99
CA ASP A 31 7.08 74.20 -44.63
C ASP A 31 8.26 74.22 -43.65
N PHE A 32 9.42 73.68 -44.05
CA PHE A 32 10.57 73.47 -43.15
C PHE A 32 11.89 73.95 -43.76
N GLY A 33 12.84 74.33 -42.90
CA GLY A 33 14.20 74.69 -43.30
C GLY A 33 14.98 73.49 -43.84
N THR A 34 15.82 73.68 -44.85
CA THR A 34 16.47 72.59 -45.61
C THR A 34 17.43 71.71 -44.79
N LEU A 35 18.05 72.27 -43.75
CA LEU A 35 19.04 71.59 -42.90
C LEU A 35 18.41 70.95 -41.67
N LEU A 36 17.54 71.67 -40.97
CA LEU A 36 16.89 71.24 -39.72
C LEU A 36 15.44 70.77 -39.98
N ARG A 37 15.26 69.90 -40.97
CA ARG A 37 13.97 69.25 -41.23
C ARG A 37 13.68 68.14 -40.22
N PRO A 38 12.40 67.90 -39.86
CA PRO A 38 12.01 66.85 -38.91
C PRO A 38 12.55 65.45 -39.24
N ASP A 39 12.47 65.02 -40.50
CA ASP A 39 12.95 63.71 -40.95
C ASP A 39 14.46 63.55 -40.78
N LYS A 40 15.24 64.61 -41.01
CA LYS A 40 16.71 64.56 -40.88
C LYS A 40 17.17 64.49 -39.43
N VAL A 41 16.43 65.08 -38.50
CA VAL A 41 16.87 65.19 -37.11
C VAL A 41 16.30 64.10 -36.19
N PHE A 42 15.14 63.52 -36.55
CA PHE A 42 14.46 62.50 -35.75
C PHE A 42 14.57 61.08 -36.30
N ASN A 43 14.73 60.86 -37.61
CA ASN A 43 14.67 59.50 -38.15
C ASN A 43 15.78 58.61 -37.59
N GLY A 44 15.38 57.41 -37.12
CA GLY A 44 16.27 56.40 -36.55
C GLY A 44 16.81 56.74 -35.16
N LYS A 45 16.29 57.78 -34.49
CA LYS A 45 16.69 58.09 -33.10
C LYS A 45 15.92 57.20 -32.11
N SER A 46 16.62 56.74 -31.08
CA SER A 46 16.05 56.01 -29.95
C SER A 46 15.95 56.89 -28.71
N VAL A 47 15.02 56.55 -27.82
CA VAL A 47 14.85 57.21 -26.52
C VAL A 47 14.63 56.15 -25.44
N PRO A 48 15.58 55.95 -24.51
CA PRO A 48 15.43 54.93 -23.48
C PRO A 48 14.27 55.29 -22.52
N VAL A 49 13.79 54.30 -21.77
CA VAL A 49 12.81 54.49 -20.67
C VAL A 49 13.30 55.57 -19.71
N LYS A 50 12.41 56.50 -19.35
CA LYS A 50 12.69 57.72 -18.56
C LYS A 50 13.68 58.69 -19.23
N GLY A 51 14.06 58.43 -20.48
CA GLY A 51 14.94 59.25 -21.29
C GLY A 51 14.26 60.45 -21.93
N CYS A 52 15.09 61.30 -22.53
CA CYS A 52 14.67 62.52 -23.21
C CYS A 52 15.49 62.72 -24.49
N LEU A 53 14.83 63.11 -25.58
CA LEU A 53 15.46 63.49 -26.83
C LEU A 53 15.05 64.91 -27.20
N GLU A 54 16.02 65.79 -27.41
CA GLU A 54 15.79 67.17 -27.83
C GLU A 54 16.44 67.43 -29.18
N ARG A 55 15.68 67.99 -30.12
CA ARG A 55 16.21 68.44 -31.42
C ARG A 55 15.59 69.76 -31.83
N THR A 56 16.36 70.54 -32.59
CA THR A 56 15.90 71.78 -33.21
C THR A 56 15.36 71.47 -34.60
N ILE A 57 14.18 72.03 -34.93
CA ILE A 57 13.64 72.05 -36.29
C ILE A 57 13.40 73.49 -36.73
N GLU A 58 13.50 73.75 -38.03
CA GLU A 58 13.24 75.06 -38.62
C GLU A 58 11.91 75.04 -39.37
N LEU A 59 11.03 75.99 -39.06
CA LEU A 59 9.75 76.18 -39.73
C LEU A 59 9.80 77.40 -40.65
N SER A 60 9.16 77.31 -41.81
CA SER A 60 8.93 78.44 -42.70
C SER A 60 8.00 79.47 -42.05
N THR A 61 8.39 80.75 -42.05
CA THR A 61 7.55 81.82 -41.48
C THR A 61 6.29 82.07 -42.31
N ILE A 62 6.32 81.77 -43.61
CA ILE A 62 5.25 82.07 -44.58
C ILE A 62 4.22 80.94 -44.76
N SER A 63 4.53 79.70 -44.37
CA SER A 63 3.61 78.55 -44.50
C SER A 63 2.47 78.63 -43.49
N SER A 64 1.20 78.49 -43.87
CA SER A 64 0.07 78.65 -42.93
C SER A 64 -0.10 77.49 -41.95
N LYS A 65 0.46 76.30 -42.24
CA LYS A 65 0.54 75.14 -41.36
C LYS A 65 1.89 74.45 -41.59
N CYS A 66 2.38 73.72 -40.60
CA CYS A 66 3.60 72.91 -40.72
C CYS A 66 3.36 71.52 -40.10
N PRO A 67 2.48 70.68 -40.70
CA PRO A 67 2.16 69.37 -40.16
C PRO A 67 3.20 68.31 -40.59
N PHE A 68 3.46 67.36 -39.71
CA PHE A 68 4.11 66.10 -40.08
C PHE A 68 3.59 64.94 -39.24
N THR A 69 3.69 63.73 -39.80
CA THR A 69 3.32 62.49 -39.12
C THR A 69 4.56 61.90 -38.47
N THR A 70 4.42 61.50 -37.20
CA THR A 70 5.46 60.80 -36.44
C THR A 70 5.00 59.38 -36.15
N ARG A 71 5.83 58.41 -36.49
CA ARG A 71 5.74 57.01 -36.05
C ARG A 71 6.81 56.76 -34.99
N ILE A 72 6.39 56.21 -33.86
CA ILE A 72 7.24 55.80 -32.75
C ILE A 72 7.14 54.28 -32.63
N GLN A 73 8.28 53.60 -32.77
CA GLN A 73 8.38 52.17 -32.55
C GLN A 73 9.02 51.90 -31.19
N TYR A 74 8.44 50.96 -30.45
CA TYR A 74 8.90 50.59 -29.12
C TYR A 74 9.57 49.21 -29.15
N GLN A 75 10.48 48.97 -28.22
CA GLN A 75 11.19 47.68 -28.11
C GLN A 75 10.25 46.50 -27.81
N ASN A 76 9.12 46.75 -27.14
CA ASN A 76 8.07 45.76 -26.91
C ASN A 76 7.20 45.45 -28.15
N GLY A 77 7.50 46.05 -29.31
CA GLY A 77 6.79 45.84 -30.56
C GLY A 77 5.53 46.69 -30.75
N LEU A 78 5.16 47.51 -29.75
CA LEU A 78 4.08 48.48 -29.90
C LEU A 78 4.50 49.61 -30.86
N GLU A 79 3.50 50.30 -31.38
CA GLU A 79 3.69 51.46 -32.27
C GLU A 79 2.67 52.56 -31.94
N ASP A 80 3.14 53.79 -31.87
CA ASP A 80 2.28 54.97 -31.92
C ASP A 80 2.48 55.71 -33.24
N VAL A 81 1.39 56.16 -33.84
CA VAL A 81 1.43 57.03 -35.00
C VAL A 81 0.52 58.21 -34.73
N PHE A 82 1.04 59.42 -34.84
CA PHE A 82 0.25 60.64 -34.68
C PHE A 82 0.72 61.73 -35.63
N ARG A 83 -0.16 62.69 -35.90
CA ARG A 83 0.12 63.87 -36.71
C ARG A 83 -0.02 65.12 -35.85
N LEU A 84 0.90 66.06 -36.00
CA LEU A 84 0.91 67.31 -35.23
C LEU A 84 1.29 68.49 -36.13
N ASN A 85 0.59 69.62 -35.99
CA ASN A 85 0.90 70.89 -36.62
C ASN A 85 1.80 71.72 -35.69
N TYR A 86 3.08 71.85 -36.05
CA TYR A 86 4.07 72.53 -35.19
C TYR A 86 4.01 74.05 -35.29
N LYS A 87 3.25 74.60 -36.24
CA LYS A 87 3.08 76.05 -36.33
C LYS A 87 2.29 76.65 -35.16
N HIS A 88 1.46 75.84 -34.48
CA HIS A 88 0.78 76.17 -33.21
C HIS A 88 1.69 76.85 -32.18
N ILE A 89 2.96 76.46 -32.17
CA ILE A 89 3.94 76.94 -31.19
C ILE A 89 4.18 78.45 -31.32
N PHE A 90 3.98 78.98 -32.53
CA PHE A 90 4.30 80.36 -32.89
C PHE A 90 3.07 81.27 -32.94
N ASP A 91 1.92 80.78 -33.38
CA ASP A 91 0.71 81.58 -33.62
C ASP A 91 -0.50 81.17 -32.77
N ASP A 92 -0.30 80.24 -31.82
CA ASP A 92 -1.32 79.66 -30.95
C ASP A 92 -2.49 79.01 -31.73
N SER A 93 -2.32 78.72 -33.03
CA SER A 93 -3.30 78.00 -33.88
C SER A 93 -3.44 76.54 -33.47
N ASP A 94 -4.62 75.91 -33.48
CA ASP A 94 -4.82 74.52 -33.01
C ASP A 94 -3.67 73.55 -33.42
N PRO A 95 -3.04 72.83 -32.45
CA PRO A 95 -1.99 71.85 -32.75
C PRO A 95 -2.48 70.75 -33.71
N ASN A 96 -3.79 70.56 -33.87
CA ASN A 96 -4.39 69.55 -34.73
C ASN A 96 -3.76 68.17 -34.46
N PHE A 97 -3.57 67.87 -33.17
CA PHE A 97 -2.93 66.65 -32.72
C PHE A 97 -3.90 65.49 -32.90
N ASN A 98 -3.56 64.57 -33.81
CA ASN A 98 -4.44 63.46 -34.17
C ASN A 98 -3.68 62.13 -34.09
N TYR A 99 -4.23 61.17 -33.34
CA TYR A 99 -3.74 59.80 -33.36
C TYR A 99 -4.21 59.08 -34.61
N LEU A 100 -3.27 58.43 -35.29
CA LEU A 100 -3.53 57.48 -36.38
C LEU A 100 -3.41 56.03 -35.88
N ASN A 101 -2.55 55.80 -34.88
CA ASN A 101 -2.45 54.55 -34.12
C ASN A 101 -2.03 54.91 -32.68
N LYS A 102 -2.73 54.36 -31.68
CA LYS A 102 -2.54 54.71 -30.27
C LYS A 102 -2.27 53.45 -29.45
N SER A 103 -1.05 53.33 -28.96
CA SER A 103 -0.57 52.35 -27.98
C SER A 103 -0.21 52.99 -26.63
N HIS A 104 0.05 54.30 -26.60
CA HIS A 104 0.41 55.05 -25.39
C HIS A 104 -0.38 56.35 -25.26
N ASP A 105 -0.37 56.93 -24.06
CA ASP A 105 -0.86 58.28 -23.82
C ASP A 105 0.25 59.31 -24.08
N ILE A 106 0.19 59.92 -25.25
CA ILE A 106 1.06 61.00 -25.70
C ILE A 106 0.36 62.34 -25.49
N THR A 107 0.99 63.22 -24.70
CA THR A 107 0.53 64.60 -24.50
C THR A 107 1.52 65.58 -25.11
N CYS A 108 1.03 66.60 -25.81
CA CYS A 108 1.83 67.65 -26.41
C CYS A 108 1.65 68.97 -25.65
N ASN A 109 2.72 69.50 -25.06
CA ASN A 109 2.69 70.71 -24.24
C ASN A 109 3.68 71.76 -24.78
N LYS A 110 3.26 73.03 -24.80
CA LYS A 110 4.14 74.18 -25.00
C LYS A 110 4.78 74.54 -23.65
N THR A 111 6.09 74.32 -23.51
CA THR A 111 6.81 74.46 -22.22
C THR A 111 7.72 75.68 -22.14
N GLY A 112 7.78 76.47 -23.20
CA GLY A 112 8.53 77.73 -23.26
C GLY A 112 8.36 78.44 -24.60
N PRO A 113 8.97 79.62 -24.78
CA PRO A 113 8.98 80.30 -26.08
C PRO A 113 9.75 79.42 -27.07
N ARG A 114 9.02 78.83 -28.03
CA ARG A 114 9.55 77.94 -29.08
C ARG A 114 9.95 76.53 -28.63
N VAL A 115 9.42 76.01 -27.52
CA VAL A 115 9.64 74.63 -27.08
C VAL A 115 8.33 73.86 -27.03
N VAL A 116 8.29 72.71 -27.70
CA VAL A 116 7.22 71.70 -27.54
C VAL A 116 7.78 70.44 -26.92
N GLU A 117 7.07 69.96 -25.89
CA GLU A 117 7.35 68.70 -25.21
C GLU A 117 6.25 67.69 -25.50
N LEU A 118 6.64 66.58 -26.12
CA LEU A 118 5.85 65.36 -26.23
C LEU A 118 6.20 64.46 -25.04
N ILE A 119 5.22 64.18 -24.19
CA ILE A 119 5.38 63.26 -23.06
C ILE A 119 4.59 61.99 -23.35
N ILE A 120 5.30 60.87 -23.39
CA ILE A 120 4.75 59.55 -23.70
C ILE A 120 4.62 58.77 -22.40
N ARG A 121 3.43 58.27 -22.07
CA ARG A 121 3.15 57.48 -20.87
C ARG A 121 2.41 56.19 -21.23
N ASN A 122 2.56 55.18 -20.38
CA ASN A 122 1.69 54.01 -20.47
C ASN A 122 0.23 54.44 -20.27
N THR A 123 -0.68 53.74 -20.94
CA THR A 123 -2.11 53.87 -20.69
C THR A 123 -2.47 53.35 -19.29
N GLU A 124 -3.64 53.74 -18.78
CA GLU A 124 -4.15 53.21 -17.51
C GLU A 124 -4.27 51.67 -17.54
N GLU A 125 -4.72 51.10 -18.66
CA GLU A 125 -4.81 49.65 -18.86
C GLU A 125 -3.45 48.95 -18.72
N GLN A 126 -2.41 49.51 -19.36
CA GLN A 126 -1.04 48.98 -19.25
C GLN A 126 -0.48 49.07 -17.82
N ILE A 127 -0.86 50.11 -17.07
CA ILE A 127 -0.47 50.27 -15.66
C ILE A 127 -1.19 49.23 -14.78
N GLU A 128 -2.48 48.99 -15.03
CA GLU A 128 -3.25 47.97 -14.31
C GLU A 128 -2.74 46.56 -14.62
N ASP A 129 -2.35 46.25 -15.86
CA ASP A 129 -1.73 44.98 -16.22
C ASP A 129 -0.40 44.74 -15.49
N GLN A 130 0.47 45.76 -15.39
CA GLN A 130 1.70 45.64 -14.60
C GLN A 130 1.42 45.33 -13.12
N LYS A 131 0.37 45.95 -12.55
CA LYS A 131 -0.07 45.64 -11.18
C LYS A 131 -0.58 44.20 -11.11
N ALA A 132 -1.35 43.73 -12.09
CA ALA A 132 -1.84 42.37 -12.16
C ALA A 132 -0.70 41.34 -12.24
N GLU A 133 0.31 41.57 -13.09
CA GLU A 133 1.50 40.71 -13.20
C GLU A 133 2.26 40.59 -11.87
N LYS A 134 2.44 41.72 -11.17
CA LYS A 134 3.07 41.71 -9.84
C LYS A 134 2.27 40.89 -8.84
N LEU A 135 0.94 41.05 -8.82
CA LEU A 135 0.03 40.27 -7.97
C LEU A 135 0.09 38.77 -8.30
N ILE A 136 0.18 38.41 -9.59
CA ILE A 136 0.36 37.01 -10.03
C ILE A 136 1.69 36.45 -9.51
N SER A 137 2.78 37.19 -9.66
CA SER A 137 4.09 36.80 -9.13
C SER A 137 4.05 36.57 -7.62
N ASP A 138 3.45 37.49 -6.86
CA ASP A 138 3.38 37.38 -5.40
C ASP A 138 2.45 36.23 -4.96
N GLY A 139 1.33 36.01 -5.66
CA GLY A 139 0.48 34.83 -5.47
C GLY A 139 1.24 33.52 -5.70
N CYS A 140 2.08 33.45 -6.74
CA CYS A 140 2.93 32.28 -7.00
C CYS A 140 3.96 32.02 -5.90
N LYS A 141 4.54 33.08 -5.29
CA LYS A 141 5.46 32.93 -4.15
C LYS A 141 4.73 32.38 -2.93
N LEU A 142 3.54 32.92 -2.63
CA LEU A 142 2.70 32.46 -1.52
C LEU A 142 2.31 30.98 -1.67
N MET A 143 2.01 30.53 -2.90
CA MET A 143 1.77 29.11 -3.18
C MET A 143 2.97 28.23 -2.82
N LYS A 144 4.19 28.63 -3.19
CA LYS A 144 5.41 27.88 -2.86
C LYS A 144 5.63 27.77 -1.35
N CYS A 145 5.15 28.76 -0.58
CA CYS A 145 5.18 28.74 0.88
C CYS A 145 3.97 28.05 1.52
N GLY A 146 3.08 27.40 0.76
CA GLY A 146 1.88 26.73 1.27
C GLY A 146 0.74 27.67 1.71
N LYS A 147 0.85 28.98 1.45
CA LYS A 147 -0.13 30.01 1.85
C LYS A 147 -1.22 30.18 0.79
N TYR A 148 -1.99 29.11 0.57
CA TYR A 148 -2.94 29.03 -0.55
C TYR A 148 -4.12 30.01 -0.47
N THR A 149 -4.55 30.41 0.74
CA THR A 149 -5.61 31.41 0.92
C THR A 149 -5.11 32.80 0.53
N GLU A 150 -3.94 33.21 1.02
CA GLU A 150 -3.29 34.48 0.66
C GLU A 150 -3.02 34.55 -0.85
N ALA A 151 -2.54 33.45 -1.46
CA ALA A 151 -2.34 33.37 -2.91
C ALA A 151 -3.65 33.56 -3.69
N SER A 152 -4.76 32.99 -3.21
CA SER A 152 -6.08 33.14 -3.83
C SER A 152 -6.55 34.60 -3.86
N VAL A 153 -6.30 35.33 -2.77
CA VAL A 153 -6.63 36.77 -2.69
C VAL A 153 -5.81 37.55 -3.72
N LYS A 154 -4.52 37.26 -3.86
CA LYS A 154 -3.65 37.93 -4.84
C LYS A 154 -4.08 37.67 -6.29
N PHE A 155 -4.46 36.44 -6.63
CA PHE A 155 -4.99 36.14 -7.96
C PHE A 155 -6.36 36.77 -8.22
N LEU A 156 -7.22 36.87 -7.20
CA LEU A 156 -8.48 37.59 -7.32
C LEU A 156 -8.26 39.08 -7.57
N GLU A 157 -7.37 39.72 -6.81
CA GLU A 157 -6.96 41.12 -7.03
C GLU A 157 -6.37 41.31 -8.45
N ALA A 158 -5.56 40.37 -8.93
CA ALA A 158 -4.99 40.43 -10.28
C ALA A 158 -6.08 40.33 -11.37
N SER A 159 -7.12 39.50 -11.15
CA SER A 159 -8.21 39.31 -12.11
C SER A 159 -9.02 40.59 -12.35
N GLN A 160 -9.08 41.49 -11.36
CA GLN A 160 -9.76 42.78 -11.47
C GLN A 160 -8.96 43.83 -12.25
N LYS A 161 -7.70 43.55 -12.56
CA LYS A 161 -6.73 44.50 -13.13
C LYS A 161 -6.17 44.05 -14.48
N ALA A 162 -6.25 42.76 -14.79
CA ALA A 162 -5.71 42.20 -16.01
C ALA A 162 -6.60 42.54 -17.22
N ASN A 163 -6.02 43.20 -18.21
CA ASN A 163 -6.70 43.61 -19.45
C ASN A 163 -6.04 42.98 -20.68
N GLN A 164 -4.72 42.77 -20.66
CA GLN A 164 -3.98 42.12 -21.74
C GLN A 164 -4.15 40.60 -21.73
N GLU A 165 -4.32 40.01 -22.93
CA GLU A 165 -4.51 38.58 -23.11
C GLU A 165 -3.36 37.75 -22.51
N THR A 166 -2.11 38.21 -22.66
CA THR A 166 -0.92 37.59 -22.08
C THR A 166 -1.01 37.51 -20.55
N THR A 167 -1.39 38.61 -19.91
CA THR A 167 -1.61 38.69 -18.45
C THR A 167 -2.73 37.76 -18.03
N ILE A 168 -3.87 37.78 -18.72
CA ILE A 168 -5.03 36.91 -18.46
C ILE A 168 -4.65 35.44 -18.57
N LEU A 169 -3.88 35.05 -19.60
CA LEU A 169 -3.39 33.68 -19.78
C LEU A 169 -2.46 33.26 -18.65
N SER A 170 -1.55 34.15 -18.22
CA SER A 170 -0.64 33.88 -17.10
C SER A 170 -1.40 33.69 -15.77
N LEU A 171 -2.42 34.52 -15.54
CA LEU A 171 -3.32 34.42 -14.39
C LEU A 171 -4.08 33.10 -14.42
N ARG A 172 -4.67 32.74 -15.56
CA ARG A 172 -5.42 31.48 -15.73
C ARG A 172 -4.55 30.27 -15.41
N LYS A 173 -3.32 30.21 -15.94
CA LYS A 173 -2.36 29.13 -15.64
C LYS A 173 -2.05 29.05 -14.15
N SER A 174 -1.85 30.18 -13.49
CA SER A 174 -1.50 30.24 -12.06
C SER A 174 -2.68 29.84 -11.17
N THR A 175 -3.88 30.30 -11.51
CA THR A 175 -5.12 29.94 -10.81
C THR A 175 -5.45 28.45 -10.96
N GLU A 176 -5.26 27.86 -12.14
CA GLU A 176 -5.42 26.40 -12.32
C GLU A 176 -4.43 25.61 -11.48
N LYS A 177 -3.15 26.01 -11.46
CA LYS A 177 -2.16 25.40 -10.56
C LYS A 177 -2.59 25.49 -9.09
N LEU A 178 -3.13 26.63 -8.65
CA LEU A 178 -3.63 26.80 -7.27
C LEU A 178 -4.77 25.83 -6.97
N LYS A 179 -5.73 25.66 -7.89
CA LYS A 179 -6.84 24.71 -7.73
C LYS A 179 -6.32 23.28 -7.54
N THR A 180 -5.40 22.84 -8.40
CA THR A 180 -4.79 21.50 -8.29
C THR A 180 -4.08 21.28 -6.96
N VAL A 181 -3.26 22.26 -6.53
CA VAL A 181 -2.50 22.14 -5.28
C VAL A 181 -3.42 22.16 -4.05
N LYS A 182 -4.47 22.99 -4.05
CA LYS A 182 -5.48 22.98 -2.98
C LYS A 182 -6.20 21.64 -2.90
N ALA A 183 -6.68 21.12 -4.04
CA ALA A 183 -7.35 19.82 -4.10
C ALA A 183 -6.47 18.70 -3.54
N ASN A 184 -5.20 18.63 -3.95
CA ASN A 184 -4.25 17.63 -3.44
C ASN A 184 -4.03 17.76 -1.92
N ASN A 185 -3.94 18.98 -1.39
CA ASN A 185 -3.78 19.20 0.05
C ASN A 185 -5.04 18.80 0.84
N ASP A 186 -6.22 19.07 0.30
CA ASP A 186 -7.49 18.70 0.94
C ASP A 186 -7.70 17.17 0.91
N ASP A 187 -7.31 16.50 -0.18
CA ASP A 187 -7.27 15.04 -0.26
C ASP A 187 -6.34 14.43 0.80
N ASP A 188 -5.13 14.97 0.96
CA ASP A 188 -4.17 14.52 1.97
C ASP A 188 -4.67 14.73 3.41
N LYS A 189 -5.30 15.88 3.68
CA LYS A 189 -5.96 16.12 4.97
C LYS A 189 -7.06 15.09 5.23
N ARG A 190 -7.89 14.82 4.22
CA ARG A 190 -8.96 13.81 4.33
C ARG A 190 -8.38 12.41 4.53
N ALA A 191 -7.30 12.05 3.85
CA ALA A 191 -6.59 10.79 4.06
C ALA A 191 -6.10 10.66 5.51
N LYS A 192 -5.51 11.71 6.09
CA LYS A 192 -5.07 11.73 7.49
C LYS A 192 -6.24 11.58 8.47
N THR A 193 -7.38 12.24 8.20
CA THR A 193 -8.59 12.08 9.02
C THR A 193 -9.10 10.63 8.98
N LEU A 194 -9.21 10.03 7.80
CA LEU A 194 -9.62 8.64 7.63
C LEU A 194 -8.64 7.67 8.30
N ASN A 195 -7.33 7.95 8.24
CA ASN A 195 -6.33 7.17 8.98
C ASN A 195 -6.56 7.24 10.49
N ASN A 196 -6.85 8.41 11.04
CA ASN A 196 -7.12 8.56 12.47
C ASN A 196 -8.42 7.86 12.89
N GLU A 197 -9.47 7.92 12.07
CA GLU A 197 -10.70 7.14 12.28
C GLU A 197 -10.41 5.63 12.26
N GLY A 198 -9.61 5.17 11.29
CA GLY A 198 -9.15 3.78 11.20
C GLY A 198 -8.40 3.33 12.46
N LEU A 199 -7.52 4.17 13.00
CA LEU A 199 -6.80 3.89 14.25
C LEU A 199 -7.73 3.82 15.46
N GLN A 200 -8.77 4.65 15.53
CA GLN A 200 -9.77 4.56 16.61
C GLN A 200 -10.59 3.26 16.54
N LEU A 201 -10.97 2.87 15.33
CA LEU A 201 -11.67 1.60 15.07
C LEU A 201 -10.78 0.40 15.41
N LEU A 202 -9.48 0.47 15.07
CA LEU A 202 -8.49 -0.55 15.41
C LEU A 202 -8.38 -0.74 16.93
N LYS A 203 -8.30 0.34 17.70
CA LYS A 203 -8.25 0.29 19.18
C LYS A 203 -9.48 -0.35 19.79
N THR A 204 -10.63 -0.23 19.15
CA THR A 204 -11.91 -0.82 19.59
C THR A 204 -12.20 -2.17 18.93
N SER A 205 -11.21 -2.80 18.28
CA SER A 205 -11.31 -4.10 17.61
C SER A 205 -12.36 -4.18 16.49
N HIS A 206 -12.75 -3.05 15.89
CA HIS A 206 -13.61 -2.99 14.72
C HIS A 206 -12.78 -3.12 13.43
N PHE A 207 -12.06 -4.23 13.28
CA PHE A 207 -11.01 -4.35 12.26
C PHE A 207 -11.50 -4.21 10.81
N ASP A 208 -12.67 -4.75 10.47
CA ASP A 208 -13.24 -4.58 9.12
C ASP A 208 -13.52 -3.12 8.77
N GLN A 209 -14.02 -2.35 9.75
CA GLN A 209 -14.28 -0.93 9.56
C GLN A 209 -12.96 -0.16 9.47
N ALA A 210 -11.99 -0.50 10.31
CA ALA A 210 -10.65 0.10 10.27
C ALA A 210 -9.97 -0.12 8.92
N LEU A 211 -9.98 -1.35 8.40
CA LEU A 211 -9.43 -1.70 7.08
C LEU A 211 -10.10 -0.92 5.95
N ARG A 212 -11.44 -0.76 6.00
CA ARG A 212 -12.14 0.10 5.02
C ARG A 212 -11.65 1.56 5.08
N LYS A 213 -11.51 2.13 6.28
CA LYS A 213 -11.05 3.51 6.46
C LYS A 213 -9.62 3.72 5.98
N PHE A 214 -8.70 2.82 6.29
CA PHE A 214 -7.34 2.86 5.77
C PHE A 214 -7.32 2.70 4.24
N GLY A 215 -8.12 1.79 3.68
CA GLY A 215 -8.24 1.62 2.23
C GLY A 215 -8.81 2.85 1.52
N GLU A 216 -9.77 3.56 2.13
CA GLU A 216 -10.26 4.85 1.63
C GLU A 216 -9.19 5.94 1.69
N ALA A 217 -8.41 5.98 2.78
CA ALA A 217 -7.31 6.93 2.93
C ALA A 217 -6.22 6.74 1.87
N LEU A 218 -5.85 5.48 1.57
CA LEU A 218 -4.85 5.14 0.53
C LEU A 218 -5.27 5.55 -0.89
N LYS A 219 -6.58 5.66 -1.17
CA LYS A 219 -7.07 6.14 -2.48
C LYS A 219 -6.90 7.65 -2.65
N LEU A 220 -6.87 8.39 -1.54
CA LEU A 220 -6.82 9.85 -1.54
C LEU A 220 -5.40 10.38 -1.42
N VAL A 221 -4.54 9.69 -0.65
CA VAL A 221 -3.19 10.14 -0.33
C VAL A 221 -2.34 10.44 -1.57
N LYS A 222 -1.65 11.57 -1.54
CA LYS A 222 -0.75 12.07 -2.59
C LYS A 222 0.71 12.17 -2.11
N THR A 223 0.95 12.24 -0.80
CA THR A 223 2.30 12.32 -0.23
C THR A 223 2.85 10.93 0.16
N PRO A 224 4.08 10.59 -0.25
CA PRO A 224 4.69 9.30 0.08
C PRO A 224 4.77 9.02 1.58
N GLU A 225 5.13 10.01 2.39
CA GLU A 225 5.30 9.85 3.83
C GLU A 225 3.97 9.48 4.51
N THR A 226 2.87 10.13 4.09
CA THR A 226 1.53 9.81 4.59
C THR A 226 1.09 8.44 4.10
N ALA A 227 1.41 8.07 2.85
CA ALA A 227 1.05 6.77 2.29
C ALA A 227 1.70 5.62 3.08
N THR A 228 3.01 5.68 3.32
CA THR A 228 3.73 4.67 4.10
C THR A 228 3.14 4.48 5.50
N LEU A 229 2.82 5.59 6.19
CA LEU A 229 2.17 5.51 7.51
C LEU A 229 0.81 4.79 7.45
N ILE A 230 0.00 5.07 6.44
CA ILE A 230 -1.32 4.44 6.29
C ILE A 230 -1.16 2.95 5.93
N GLU A 231 -0.20 2.60 5.06
CA GLU A 231 0.09 1.22 4.69
C GLU A 231 0.52 0.38 5.90
N ASP A 232 1.37 0.93 6.76
CA ASP A 232 1.77 0.26 8.00
C ASP A 232 0.58 0.02 8.92
N ASN A 233 -0.28 1.02 9.12
CA ASN A 233 -1.49 0.86 9.92
C ASN A 233 -2.47 -0.14 9.30
N PHE A 234 -2.60 -0.16 7.96
CA PHE A 234 -3.42 -1.12 7.23
C PHE A 234 -2.92 -2.55 7.46
N ARG A 235 -1.60 -2.76 7.39
CA ARG A 235 -0.97 -4.07 7.66
C ARG A 235 -1.24 -4.52 9.10
N ILE A 236 -0.99 -3.65 10.09
CA ILE A 236 -1.24 -3.96 11.52
C ILE A 236 -2.70 -4.34 11.74
N ALA A 237 -3.65 -3.60 11.15
CA ALA A 237 -5.07 -3.91 11.26
C ALA A 237 -5.44 -5.25 10.62
N ARG A 238 -4.78 -5.62 9.52
CA ARG A 238 -4.98 -6.91 8.84
C ARG A 238 -4.48 -8.06 9.71
N GLU A 239 -3.29 -7.93 10.28
CA GLU A 239 -2.71 -8.93 11.19
C GLU A 239 -3.56 -9.10 12.45
N ALA A 240 -4.04 -7.98 13.02
CA ALA A 240 -4.93 -8.01 14.17
C ALA A 240 -6.26 -8.71 13.88
N LYS A 241 -6.85 -8.48 12.69
CA LYS A 241 -8.05 -9.20 12.25
C LYS A 241 -7.80 -10.69 12.12
N VAL A 242 -6.72 -11.08 11.45
CA VAL A 242 -6.35 -12.49 11.26
C VAL A 242 -6.17 -13.20 12.61
N ASN A 243 -5.54 -12.54 13.59
CA ASN A 243 -5.43 -13.07 14.95
C ASN A 243 -6.79 -13.13 15.68
N GLN A 244 -7.72 -12.20 15.44
CA GLN A 244 -9.08 -12.29 15.98
C GLN A 244 -9.83 -13.50 15.41
N ASP A 245 -9.73 -13.73 14.10
CA ASP A 245 -10.34 -14.89 13.43
C ASP A 245 -9.76 -16.20 13.98
N ALA A 246 -8.44 -16.28 14.14
CA ALA A 246 -7.76 -17.41 14.78
C ALA A 246 -8.24 -17.63 16.23
N LYS A 247 -8.40 -16.55 17.01
CA LYS A 247 -8.90 -16.61 18.39
C LYS A 247 -10.33 -17.13 18.46
N LYS A 248 -11.19 -16.73 17.52
CA LYS A 248 -12.57 -17.23 17.43
C LYS A 248 -12.60 -18.73 17.12
N LEU A 249 -11.81 -19.19 16.14
CA LEU A 249 -11.69 -20.61 15.82
C LEU A 249 -11.15 -21.43 17.00
N ASN A 250 -10.19 -20.89 17.75
CA ASN A 250 -9.70 -21.50 18.98
C ASN A 250 -10.81 -21.62 20.05
N GLN A 251 -11.66 -20.60 20.19
CA GLN A 251 -12.81 -20.66 21.10
C GLN A 251 -13.87 -21.67 20.64
N GLU A 252 -14.14 -21.76 19.34
CA GLU A 252 -15.01 -22.80 18.77
C GLU A 252 -14.45 -24.20 19.05
N GLY A 253 -13.14 -24.41 18.90
CA GLY A 253 -12.46 -25.65 19.25
C GLY A 253 -12.62 -26.03 20.72
N LEU A 254 -12.44 -25.06 21.63
CA LEU A 254 -12.66 -25.27 23.07
C LEU A 254 -14.12 -25.66 23.39
N GLN A 255 -15.10 -25.01 22.78
CA GLN A 255 -16.52 -25.35 22.96
C GLN A 255 -16.86 -26.76 22.46
N LEU A 256 -16.27 -27.18 21.33
CA LEU A 256 -16.42 -28.55 20.82
C LEU A 256 -15.79 -29.57 21.76
N GLN A 257 -14.64 -29.24 22.36
CA GLN A 257 -13.99 -30.10 23.35
C GLN A 257 -14.85 -30.25 24.62
N GLU A 258 -15.46 -29.17 25.12
CA GLU A 258 -16.43 -29.23 26.23
C GLU A 258 -17.64 -30.14 25.93
N GLN A 259 -17.98 -30.29 24.64
CA GLN A 259 -19.03 -31.20 24.15
C GLN A 259 -18.52 -32.62 23.86
N ASN A 260 -17.27 -32.95 24.23
CA ASN A 260 -16.58 -34.21 23.92
C ASN A 260 -16.46 -34.52 22.42
N GLN A 261 -16.53 -33.49 21.56
CA GLN A 261 -16.35 -33.60 20.12
C GLN A 261 -14.88 -33.33 19.74
N ASN A 262 -13.96 -34.08 20.34
CA ASN A 262 -12.52 -33.80 20.29
C ASN A 262 -11.94 -33.85 18.87
N GLU A 263 -12.38 -34.79 18.02
CA GLU A 263 -11.93 -34.86 16.61
C GLU A 263 -12.26 -33.56 15.86
N THR A 264 -13.49 -33.05 16.00
CA THR A 264 -13.91 -31.79 15.39
C THR A 264 -13.18 -30.59 16.01
N ALA A 265 -12.92 -30.63 17.33
CA ALA A 265 -12.14 -29.61 18.01
C ALA A 265 -10.71 -29.52 17.44
N VAL A 266 -10.05 -30.66 17.20
CA VAL A 266 -8.72 -30.74 16.59
C VAL A 266 -8.71 -30.05 15.22
N LEU A 267 -9.71 -30.29 14.38
CA LEU A 267 -9.84 -29.61 13.08
C LEU A 267 -9.96 -28.09 13.23
N LYS A 268 -10.71 -27.61 14.22
CA LYS A 268 -10.83 -26.18 14.52
C LYS A 268 -9.53 -25.55 15.01
N PHE A 269 -8.77 -26.28 15.83
CA PHE A 269 -7.44 -25.82 16.23
C PHE A 269 -6.46 -25.78 15.04
N ASP A 270 -6.56 -26.72 14.10
CA ASP A 270 -5.76 -26.67 12.86
C ASP A 270 -6.11 -25.47 11.98
N GLU A 271 -7.40 -25.16 11.83
CA GLU A 271 -7.84 -23.92 11.16
C GLU A 271 -7.28 -22.67 11.86
N ALA A 272 -7.33 -22.64 13.20
CA ALA A 272 -6.80 -21.53 14.00
C ALA A 272 -5.27 -21.39 13.85
N LEU A 273 -4.51 -22.50 13.86
CA LEU A 273 -3.05 -22.50 13.71
C LEU A 273 -2.59 -21.98 12.35
N ARG A 274 -3.36 -22.21 11.28
CA ARG A 274 -3.04 -21.67 9.94
C ARG A 274 -3.16 -20.16 9.87
N LEU A 275 -3.96 -19.56 10.74
CA LEU A 275 -4.20 -18.11 10.77
C LEU A 275 -3.34 -17.40 11.81
N ALA A 276 -3.08 -18.01 12.97
CA ALA A 276 -2.41 -17.34 14.08
C ALA A 276 -1.03 -16.81 13.71
N LEU A 277 -0.84 -15.50 13.85
CA LEU A 277 0.43 -14.80 13.67
C LEU A 277 1.07 -14.42 15.00
N ASP A 278 0.25 -14.20 16.03
CA ASP A 278 0.72 -13.92 17.39
C ASP A 278 1.28 -15.19 18.05
N VAL A 279 2.51 -15.11 18.55
CA VAL A 279 3.24 -16.25 19.13
C VAL A 279 2.54 -16.77 20.39
N THR A 280 1.95 -15.89 21.20
CA THR A 280 1.27 -16.27 22.45
C THR A 280 0.00 -17.04 22.14
N LEU A 281 -0.81 -16.53 21.20
CA LEU A 281 -1.99 -17.21 20.69
C LEU A 281 -1.64 -18.56 20.05
N LEU A 282 -0.60 -18.60 19.22
CA LEU A 282 -0.13 -19.82 18.57
C LEU A 282 0.24 -20.90 19.59
N ASN A 283 0.96 -20.54 20.66
CA ASN A 283 1.31 -21.47 21.74
C ASN A 283 0.07 -21.94 22.52
N SER A 284 -0.90 -21.05 22.78
CA SER A 284 -2.17 -21.42 23.41
C SER A 284 -2.95 -22.41 22.56
N ILE A 285 -3.07 -22.17 21.25
CA ILE A 285 -3.78 -23.07 20.33
C ILE A 285 -3.09 -24.43 20.27
N LYS A 286 -1.75 -24.48 20.20
CA LYS A 286 -0.99 -25.74 20.26
C LYS A 286 -1.28 -26.52 21.54
N SER A 287 -1.30 -25.84 22.70
CA SER A 287 -1.64 -26.49 23.96
C SER A 287 -3.07 -27.03 23.99
N ASN A 288 -4.04 -26.29 23.44
CA ASN A 288 -5.43 -26.74 23.38
C ASN A 288 -5.58 -27.93 22.42
N LYS A 289 -4.94 -27.88 21.24
CA LYS A 289 -4.89 -29.00 20.30
C LYS A 289 -4.29 -30.24 20.93
N ALA A 290 -3.17 -30.10 21.65
CA ALA A 290 -2.54 -31.21 22.36
C ALA A 290 -3.50 -31.86 23.36
N GLU A 291 -4.25 -31.06 24.13
CA GLU A 291 -5.24 -31.59 25.08
C GLU A 291 -6.37 -32.33 24.37
N ALA A 292 -6.93 -31.77 23.29
CA ALA A 292 -7.99 -32.44 22.53
C ALA A 292 -7.51 -33.77 21.90
N LEU A 293 -6.30 -33.80 21.34
CA LEU A 293 -5.67 -35.02 20.83
C LEU A 293 -5.48 -36.06 21.93
N LYS A 294 -5.05 -35.63 23.12
CA LYS A 294 -4.88 -36.51 24.27
C LYS A 294 -6.22 -37.11 24.69
N LEU A 295 -7.25 -36.29 24.89
CA LEU A 295 -8.58 -36.77 25.29
C LEU A 295 -9.17 -37.74 24.26
N GLU A 296 -9.03 -37.45 22.96
CA GLU A 296 -9.50 -38.37 21.91
C GLU A 296 -8.67 -39.66 21.85
N GLY A 297 -7.36 -39.57 22.03
CA GLY A 297 -6.47 -40.73 22.11
C GLY A 297 -6.81 -41.63 23.30
N GLU A 298 -7.08 -41.05 24.46
CA GLU A 298 -7.49 -41.76 25.67
C GLU A 298 -8.86 -42.44 25.51
N LYS A 299 -9.83 -41.74 24.93
CA LYS A 299 -11.14 -42.30 24.60
C LYS A 299 -11.00 -43.46 23.61
N THR A 300 -10.23 -43.26 22.54
CA THR A 300 -9.96 -44.29 21.52
C THR A 300 -9.28 -45.51 22.15
N LEU A 301 -8.35 -45.30 23.08
CA LEU A 301 -7.67 -46.35 23.82
C LEU A 301 -8.65 -47.15 24.68
N GLN A 302 -9.52 -46.49 25.44
CA GLN A 302 -10.56 -47.17 26.22
C GLN A 302 -11.52 -47.97 25.33
N GLU A 303 -11.89 -47.44 24.17
CA GLU A 303 -12.70 -48.17 23.19
C GLU A 303 -11.95 -49.39 22.63
N ALA A 304 -10.63 -49.29 22.40
CA ALA A 304 -9.81 -50.41 21.96
C ALA A 304 -9.78 -51.53 23.00
N TRP A 305 -9.65 -51.19 24.28
CA TRP A 305 -9.66 -52.16 25.39
C TRP A 305 -10.98 -52.91 25.54
N ARG A 306 -12.11 -52.32 25.13
CA ARG A 306 -13.44 -52.97 25.16
C ARG A 306 -13.63 -53.97 24.03
N LEU A 307 -12.79 -53.93 23.01
CA LEU A 307 -12.82 -54.87 21.91
C LEU A 307 -11.91 -56.07 22.24
N ASP A 308 -12.35 -57.28 21.88
CA ASP A 308 -11.47 -58.46 21.91
C ASP A 308 -10.34 -58.34 20.87
N ASN A 309 -9.53 -59.39 20.67
CA ASN A 309 -8.45 -59.44 19.67
C ASN A 309 -8.96 -59.44 18.20
N SER A 310 -9.72 -58.40 17.84
CA SER A 310 -10.29 -58.17 16.52
C SER A 310 -9.41 -57.21 15.71
N PRO A 311 -9.53 -57.21 14.37
CA PRO A 311 -8.88 -56.22 13.52
C PRO A 311 -9.25 -54.77 13.89
N GLU A 312 -10.46 -54.55 14.41
CA GLU A 312 -10.92 -53.25 14.86
C GLU A 312 -10.17 -52.76 16.11
N ALA A 313 -9.88 -53.65 17.06
CA ALA A 313 -9.09 -53.32 18.25
C ALA A 313 -7.68 -52.85 17.85
N VAL A 314 -7.03 -53.57 16.93
CA VAL A 314 -5.70 -53.22 16.41
C VAL A 314 -5.72 -51.83 15.77
N TYR A 315 -6.73 -51.54 14.95
CA TYR A 315 -6.89 -50.22 14.34
C TYR A 315 -7.06 -49.12 15.39
N LYS A 316 -7.88 -49.35 16.43
CA LYS A 316 -8.09 -48.37 17.51
C LYS A 316 -6.83 -48.15 18.35
N PHE A 317 -6.07 -49.19 18.68
CA PHE A 317 -4.77 -49.02 19.36
C PHE A 317 -3.79 -48.19 18.52
N ALA A 318 -3.71 -48.46 17.21
CA ALA A 318 -2.85 -47.69 16.30
C ALA A 318 -3.29 -46.20 16.22
N LYS A 319 -4.59 -45.95 16.11
CA LYS A 319 -5.15 -44.59 16.10
C LYS A 319 -4.88 -43.87 17.44
N ALA A 320 -5.12 -44.53 18.57
CA ALA A 320 -4.84 -43.97 19.90
C ALA A 320 -3.36 -43.60 20.04
N LYS A 321 -2.45 -44.49 19.60
CA LYS A 321 -1.00 -44.22 19.58
C LYS A 321 -0.68 -42.95 18.79
N TYR A 322 -1.18 -42.85 17.55
CA TYR A 322 -0.96 -41.70 16.69
C TYR A 322 -1.41 -40.39 17.35
N LEU A 323 -2.63 -40.36 17.91
CA LEU A 323 -3.20 -39.17 18.55
C LEU A 323 -2.37 -38.74 19.77
N LEU A 324 -1.97 -39.67 20.62
CA LEU A 324 -1.15 -39.40 21.80
C LEU A 324 0.26 -38.92 21.42
N GLN A 325 0.87 -39.49 20.38
CA GLN A 325 2.17 -39.03 19.87
C GLN A 325 2.09 -37.61 19.32
N GLU A 326 1.06 -37.27 18.53
CA GLU A 326 0.88 -35.89 18.07
C GLU A 326 0.66 -34.91 19.23
N SER A 327 -0.06 -35.33 20.27
CA SER A 327 -0.24 -34.53 21.49
C SER A 327 1.11 -34.20 22.13
N GLU A 328 1.99 -35.20 22.31
CA GLU A 328 3.31 -35.01 22.92
C GLU A 328 4.24 -34.12 22.08
N ILE A 329 4.18 -34.21 20.75
CA ILE A 329 4.95 -33.33 19.86
C ILE A 329 4.55 -31.86 20.08
N LEU A 330 3.26 -31.60 20.26
CA LEU A 330 2.74 -30.25 20.47
C LEU A 330 2.98 -29.76 21.90
N LYS A 331 2.91 -30.67 22.87
CA LYS A 331 3.10 -30.39 24.29
C LYS A 331 3.67 -31.63 24.98
N PRO A 332 5.00 -31.72 25.16
CA PRO A 332 5.61 -32.87 25.78
C PRO A 332 5.03 -33.10 27.18
N SER A 333 4.48 -34.28 27.38
CA SER A 333 4.08 -34.79 28.68
C SER A 333 4.71 -36.16 28.84
N ASN A 334 5.27 -36.48 30.00
CA ASN A 334 5.73 -37.85 30.29
C ASN A 334 4.49 -38.72 30.47
N SER A 335 3.84 -39.13 29.38
CA SER A 335 2.66 -39.97 29.43
C SER A 335 3.04 -41.44 29.31
N ASP A 336 2.85 -42.18 30.40
CA ASP A 336 3.03 -43.64 30.41
C ASP A 336 2.08 -44.36 29.43
N LYS A 337 1.06 -43.65 28.88
CA LYS A 337 0.07 -44.21 27.96
C LYS A 337 0.66 -44.68 26.64
N LEU A 338 1.69 -44.02 26.12
CA LEU A 338 2.36 -44.49 24.90
C LEU A 338 3.10 -45.79 25.14
N GLU A 339 3.80 -45.89 26.27
CA GLU A 339 4.48 -47.13 26.68
C GLU A 339 3.47 -48.26 26.90
N ILE A 340 2.33 -47.98 27.53
CA ILE A 340 1.21 -48.93 27.71
C ILE A 340 0.74 -49.50 26.36
N ILE A 341 0.52 -48.64 25.35
CA ILE A 341 0.10 -49.10 24.02
C ILE A 341 1.18 -49.95 23.35
N GLU A 342 2.46 -49.62 23.55
CA GLU A 342 3.58 -50.39 23.02
C GLU A 342 3.65 -51.80 23.61
N TYR A 343 3.54 -51.92 24.93
CA TYR A 343 3.49 -53.22 25.60
C TYR A 343 2.29 -54.06 25.15
N LYS A 344 1.11 -53.45 25.00
CA LYS A 344 -0.07 -54.16 24.49
C LYS A 344 0.13 -54.65 23.06
N THR A 345 0.61 -53.79 22.16
CA THR A 345 0.86 -54.13 20.76
C THR A 345 1.90 -55.25 20.64
N LEU A 346 2.95 -55.19 21.46
CA LEU A 346 4.01 -56.20 21.49
C LEU A 346 3.48 -57.54 22.01
N GLY A 347 2.72 -57.52 23.10
CA GLY A 347 2.09 -58.71 23.65
C GLY A 347 1.12 -59.37 22.68
N ASP A 348 0.25 -58.60 22.03
CA ASP A 348 -0.71 -59.10 21.02
C ASP A 348 -0.01 -59.76 19.85
N ARG A 349 1.09 -59.15 19.38
CA ARG A 349 1.89 -59.72 18.30
C ARG A 349 2.42 -61.10 18.68
N PHE A 350 2.98 -61.23 19.88
CA PHE A 350 3.49 -62.51 20.35
C PHE A 350 2.36 -63.53 20.58
N PHE A 351 1.26 -63.12 21.19
CA PHE A 351 0.09 -63.96 21.43
C PHE A 351 -0.50 -64.51 20.12
N ASN A 352 -0.73 -63.64 19.14
CA ASN A 352 -1.28 -64.05 17.83
C ASN A 352 -0.30 -64.95 17.05
N THR A 353 1.00 -64.71 17.15
CA THR A 353 2.02 -65.60 16.57
C THR A 353 1.97 -66.98 17.22
N ALA A 354 1.82 -67.02 18.55
CA ALA A 354 1.70 -68.27 19.29
C ALA A 354 0.46 -69.07 18.87
N LEU A 355 -0.70 -68.39 18.76
CA LEU A 355 -1.96 -69.00 18.32
C LEU A 355 -1.86 -69.60 16.91
N GLN A 356 -1.18 -68.92 15.98
CA GLN A 356 -0.93 -69.46 14.65
C GLN A 356 -0.08 -70.74 14.69
N LEU A 357 1.00 -70.73 15.47
CA LEU A 357 1.87 -71.89 15.65
C LEU A 357 1.14 -73.06 16.34
N GLU A 358 0.29 -72.77 17.31
CA GLU A 358 -0.58 -73.74 17.97
C GLU A 358 -1.54 -74.41 16.98
N HIS A 359 -2.20 -73.63 16.12
CA HIS A 359 -3.05 -74.16 15.06
C HIS A 359 -2.28 -75.02 14.05
N GLU A 360 -1.06 -74.63 13.69
CA GLU A 360 -0.18 -75.45 12.84
C GLU A 360 0.21 -76.77 13.52
N GLY A 361 0.56 -76.73 14.81
CA GLY A 361 0.84 -77.90 15.62
C GLY A 361 -0.35 -78.85 15.68
N ALA A 362 -1.55 -78.32 15.96
CA ALA A 362 -2.79 -79.09 15.98
C ALA A 362 -3.10 -79.79 14.65
N ARG A 363 -2.88 -79.09 13.52
CA ARG A 363 -3.03 -79.68 12.18
C ARG A 363 -2.06 -80.84 11.92
N LEU A 364 -0.83 -80.76 12.42
CA LEU A 364 0.15 -81.84 12.28
C LEU A 364 -0.22 -83.07 13.12
N VAL A 365 -0.75 -82.86 14.32
CA VAL A 365 -1.28 -83.95 15.17
C VAL A 365 -2.46 -84.64 14.46
N ASP A 366 -3.45 -83.88 13.99
CA ASP A 366 -4.59 -84.41 13.25
C ASP A 366 -4.18 -85.16 11.97
N LYS A 367 -3.18 -84.65 11.25
CA LYS A 367 -2.62 -85.33 10.07
C LYS A 367 -1.97 -86.67 10.45
N SER A 368 -1.25 -86.73 11.58
CA SER A 368 -0.62 -87.96 12.06
C SER A 368 -1.67 -89.03 12.36
N LEU A 369 -2.76 -88.64 13.04
CA LEU A 369 -3.89 -89.54 13.36
C LEU A 369 -4.57 -90.09 12.10
N LYS A 370 -4.66 -89.30 11.02
CA LYS A 370 -5.35 -89.70 9.77
C LYS A 370 -4.52 -90.54 8.83
N THR A 371 -3.21 -90.29 8.76
CA THR A 371 -2.34 -90.89 7.74
C THR A 371 -1.49 -92.05 8.26
N GLY A 372 -1.34 -92.18 9.58
CA GLY A 372 -0.40 -93.12 10.18
C GLY A 372 1.07 -92.73 10.03
N GLU A 373 1.37 -91.63 9.31
CA GLU A 373 2.70 -91.03 9.26
C GLU A 373 2.93 -90.19 10.52
N LEU A 374 4.07 -90.40 11.19
CA LEU A 374 4.43 -89.65 12.39
C LEU A 374 4.86 -88.21 12.05
N TYR A 375 4.06 -87.22 12.43
CA TYR A 375 4.47 -85.82 12.47
C TYR A 375 4.68 -85.30 13.90
N CYS A 376 4.77 -86.19 14.91
CA CYS A 376 4.88 -85.83 16.33
C CYS A 376 6.04 -84.86 16.62
N LYS A 377 7.21 -85.08 16.02
CA LYS A 377 8.37 -84.18 16.19
C LYS A 377 8.10 -82.77 15.63
N SER A 378 7.54 -82.69 14.43
CA SER A 378 7.20 -81.40 13.81
C SER A 378 6.08 -80.67 14.57
N ALA A 379 5.10 -81.41 15.10
CA ALA A 379 4.07 -80.85 15.97
C ALA A 379 4.67 -80.30 17.28
N LYS A 380 5.58 -81.07 17.91
CA LYS A 380 6.31 -80.66 19.12
C LYS A 380 7.09 -79.37 18.89
N ASP A 381 7.84 -79.28 17.80
CA ASP A 381 8.59 -78.05 17.43
C ASP A 381 7.69 -76.81 17.29
N LYS A 382 6.46 -76.99 16.77
CA LYS A 382 5.46 -75.91 16.64
C LYS A 382 4.90 -75.50 17.99
N TYR A 383 4.53 -76.46 18.84
CA TYR A 383 4.05 -76.17 20.19
C TYR A 383 5.13 -75.57 21.09
N ASP A 384 6.39 -75.99 20.99
CA ASP A 384 7.53 -75.39 21.70
C ASP A 384 7.73 -73.93 21.29
N SER A 385 7.59 -73.65 19.99
CA SER A 385 7.66 -72.30 19.45
C SER A 385 6.48 -71.45 19.94
N ALA A 386 5.26 -72.00 19.92
CA ALA A 386 4.06 -71.35 20.44
C ALA A 386 4.22 -71.01 21.93
N TRP A 387 4.70 -71.95 22.75
CA TRP A 387 4.97 -71.76 24.18
C TRP A 387 5.98 -70.63 24.43
N LYS A 388 7.09 -70.58 23.68
CA LYS A 388 8.07 -69.48 23.78
C LYS A 388 7.45 -68.13 23.43
N HIS A 389 6.55 -68.09 22.45
CA HIS A 389 5.85 -66.86 22.07
C HIS A 389 4.81 -66.45 23.13
N TYR A 390 4.04 -67.37 23.69
CA TYR A 390 3.14 -67.03 24.82
C TYR A 390 3.90 -66.54 26.05
N LYS A 391 5.10 -67.07 26.35
CA LYS A 391 5.95 -66.51 27.41
C LYS A 391 6.33 -65.05 27.14
N LYS A 392 6.80 -64.74 25.93
CA LYS A 392 7.11 -63.35 25.55
C LYS A 392 5.88 -62.44 25.58
N ALA A 393 4.71 -62.96 25.21
CA ALA A 393 3.45 -62.23 25.34
C ALA A 393 3.14 -61.90 26.81
N LYS A 394 3.28 -62.90 27.70
CA LYS A 394 3.11 -62.74 29.15
C LYS A 394 4.06 -61.69 29.71
N ASP A 395 5.35 -61.76 29.36
CA ASP A 395 6.35 -60.79 29.82
C ASP A 395 5.98 -59.37 29.39
N ALA A 396 5.59 -59.18 28.12
CA ALA A 396 5.15 -57.88 27.61
C ALA A 396 3.90 -57.35 28.35
N TYR A 397 2.90 -58.21 28.61
CA TYR A 397 1.72 -57.83 29.37
C TYR A 397 2.02 -57.53 30.84
N LEU A 398 2.98 -58.21 31.46
CA LEU A 398 3.43 -57.94 32.83
C LEU A 398 4.10 -56.58 32.93
N GLU A 399 4.99 -56.24 32.00
CA GLU A 399 5.61 -54.92 31.93
C GLU A 399 4.55 -53.83 31.72
N GLY A 400 3.59 -54.08 30.83
CA GLY A 400 2.44 -53.19 30.63
C GLY A 400 1.60 -52.99 31.90
N ARG A 401 1.33 -54.05 32.66
CA ARG A 401 0.62 -54.00 33.94
C ARG A 401 1.39 -53.18 34.99
N GLN A 402 2.72 -53.31 35.05
CA GLN A 402 3.56 -52.55 35.97
C GLN A 402 3.53 -51.03 35.70
N LYS A 403 3.15 -50.63 34.48
CA LYS A 403 2.90 -49.23 34.11
C LYS A 403 1.51 -48.71 34.56
N GLY A 404 0.76 -49.52 35.30
CA GLY A 404 -0.43 -49.08 36.03
C GLY A 404 -1.76 -49.27 35.30
N ASP A 405 -1.79 -50.07 34.22
CA ASP A 405 -3.05 -50.38 33.53
C ASP A 405 -3.57 -51.78 33.92
N GLU A 406 -4.66 -51.81 34.69
CA GLU A 406 -5.33 -53.04 35.13
C GLU A 406 -5.95 -53.82 33.95
N ASN A 407 -6.13 -53.20 32.77
CA ASN A 407 -6.68 -53.88 31.59
C ASN A 407 -5.79 -55.02 31.08
N PHE A 408 -4.51 -55.09 31.49
CA PHE A 408 -3.64 -56.20 31.19
C PHE A 408 -4.00 -57.50 31.93
N ASP A 409 -4.77 -57.44 33.02
CA ASP A 409 -5.06 -58.62 33.86
C ASP A 409 -5.81 -59.71 33.07
N ARG A 410 -6.77 -59.31 32.24
CA ARG A 410 -7.48 -60.23 31.34
C ARG A 410 -6.55 -60.93 30.35
N TRP A 411 -5.57 -60.21 29.82
CA TRP A 411 -4.63 -60.75 28.84
C TRP A 411 -3.58 -61.66 29.48
N LEU A 412 -3.17 -61.33 30.70
CA LEU A 412 -2.33 -62.19 31.51
C LEU A 412 -3.04 -63.51 31.82
N GLU A 413 -4.29 -63.47 32.26
CA GLU A 413 -5.10 -64.67 32.52
C GLU A 413 -5.24 -65.54 31.26
N LEU A 414 -5.62 -64.95 30.12
CA LEU A 414 -5.72 -65.67 28.85
C LEU A 414 -4.38 -66.32 28.44
N THR A 415 -3.28 -65.62 28.64
CA THR A 415 -1.94 -66.13 28.31
C THR A 415 -1.51 -67.24 29.27
N GLU A 416 -1.88 -67.17 30.55
CA GLU A 416 -1.62 -68.22 31.52
C GLU A 416 -2.42 -69.51 31.23
N ILE A 417 -3.68 -69.37 30.84
CA ILE A 417 -4.52 -70.49 30.37
C ILE A 417 -3.88 -71.14 29.14
N ALA A 418 -3.49 -70.34 28.13
CA ALA A 418 -2.87 -70.85 26.91
C ALA A 418 -1.52 -71.53 27.17
N LEU A 419 -0.69 -70.95 28.05
CA LEU A 419 0.53 -71.58 28.51
C LEU A 419 0.23 -72.94 29.14
N SER A 420 -0.66 -73.01 30.14
CA SER A 420 -1.01 -74.29 30.78
C SER A 420 -1.43 -75.37 29.77
N GLY A 421 -2.33 -75.01 28.85
CA GLY A 421 -2.84 -75.92 27.82
C GLY A 421 -1.75 -76.47 26.89
N ILE A 422 -0.84 -75.62 26.40
CA ILE A 422 0.26 -76.10 25.56
C ILE A 422 1.23 -76.99 26.32
N GLY A 423 1.40 -76.76 27.62
CA GLY A 423 2.28 -77.58 28.46
C GLY A 423 1.78 -79.01 28.60
N GLU A 424 0.47 -79.14 28.79
CA GLU A 424 -0.20 -80.45 28.78
C GLU A 424 -0.01 -81.15 27.43
N ILE A 425 -0.21 -80.42 26.31
CA ILE A 425 0.00 -80.99 24.96
C ILE A 425 1.44 -81.43 24.73
N LEU A 426 2.43 -80.62 25.13
CA LEU A 426 3.85 -80.96 24.99
C LEU A 426 4.22 -82.20 25.80
N ASN A 427 3.72 -82.34 27.04
CA ASN A 427 3.95 -83.51 27.88
C ASN A 427 3.36 -84.79 27.24
N GLU A 428 2.14 -84.71 26.69
CA GLU A 428 1.51 -85.84 26.00
C GLU A 428 2.24 -86.22 24.70
N LEU A 429 2.71 -85.23 23.93
CA LEU A 429 3.52 -85.48 22.74
C LEU A 429 4.85 -86.16 23.10
N GLU A 430 5.49 -85.75 24.18
CA GLU A 430 6.74 -86.36 24.66
C GLU A 430 6.52 -87.79 25.16
N LYS A 431 5.44 -88.04 25.91
CA LYS A 431 5.05 -89.39 26.31
C LYS A 431 4.81 -90.29 25.11
N THR A 432 4.09 -89.79 24.10
CA THR A 432 3.83 -90.52 22.85
C THR A 432 5.14 -90.82 22.12
N GLU A 433 6.06 -89.85 22.05
CA GLU A 433 7.39 -90.02 21.44
C GLU A 433 8.22 -91.12 22.15
N LEU A 434 8.17 -91.16 23.48
CA LEU A 434 8.85 -92.19 24.29
C LEU A 434 8.22 -93.58 24.13
N GLU A 435 6.88 -93.68 24.15
CA GLU A 435 6.18 -94.95 23.93
C GLU A 435 6.53 -95.55 22.55
N MET A 436 6.58 -94.70 21.52
CA MET A 436 6.97 -95.11 20.17
C MET A 436 8.46 -95.49 20.05
N ALA A 437 9.34 -94.92 20.88
CA ALA A 437 10.76 -95.29 20.87
C ALA A 437 11.03 -96.66 21.54
N LEU A 438 10.06 -97.16 22.32
CA LEU A 438 10.14 -98.43 23.05
C LEU A 438 9.45 -99.61 22.33
N THR A 439 8.64 -99.32 21.30
CA THR A 439 8.01 -100.30 20.38
C THR A 439 8.82 -100.43 19.11
#